data_AF-A0A816ZZS3-F1
#
_entry.id   AF-A0A816ZZS3-F1
#
_cell.length_a   1.000
_cell.length_b   1.000
_cell.length_c   1.000
_cell.angle_alpha   90.00
_cell.angle_beta   90.00
_cell.angle_gamma   90.00
#
_symmetry.space_group_name_H-M   'P 1'
#
loop_
_entity.id
_entity.type
_entity.pdbx_description
1 polymer ?
#
loop_
_entity_poly.entity_id
_entity_poly.type
_entity_poly.pdbx_seq_one_letter_code
_entity_poly.pdbx_strand_id
1 'polypeptide(L)'
;MQPVEHAGYDDHSVQLYTEMLFPKQLDPVPNHPIDQDMRASLIDTMMVSARATPYPGAIHLAVLIFDQYFGNFQPAEGEAYLQPQTVMDVALFIAVKYEYGGTGMAQALSIHNSDELEMELAILGSFDWSLSSPTTKMFVDLFLCVNDQADDTLKFLCCYLMDLSLLDRDCSQRYPSILAAACAFLAQFMLHPGAKPQAVFKNHMLLTL
;
A
#
# COMPACT_ATOMS: atom_id res chain seq x y z
N MET A 1 39.53 -27.74 4.05
CA MET A 1 38.63 -26.62 3.71
C MET A 1 37.24 -27.04 4.15
N GLN A 2 36.73 -26.46 5.25
CA GLN A 2 35.34 -26.63 5.64
C GLN A 2 34.46 -25.73 4.74
N PRO A 3 33.25 -26.17 4.36
CA PRO A 3 32.36 -25.34 3.58
C PRO A 3 31.82 -24.19 4.45
N VAL A 4 31.87 -22.98 3.91
CA VAL A 4 31.25 -21.80 4.51
C VAL A 4 29.74 -21.96 4.34
N GLU A 5 29.02 -22.18 5.44
CA GLU A 5 27.56 -22.06 5.47
C GLU A 5 27.20 -20.61 5.11
N HIS A 6 26.61 -20.41 3.94
CA HIS A 6 25.87 -19.20 3.65
C HIS A 6 24.62 -19.23 4.53
N ALA A 7 24.68 -18.51 5.66
CA ALA A 7 23.51 -18.17 6.44
C ALA A 7 22.49 -17.53 5.50
N GLY A 8 21.38 -18.23 5.27
CA GLY A 8 20.25 -17.69 4.53
C GLY A 8 19.82 -16.39 5.18
N TYR A 9 19.94 -15.30 4.44
CA TYR A 9 19.45 -13.99 4.85
C TYR A 9 17.92 -14.09 4.87
N ASP A 10 17.35 -14.14 6.07
CA ASP A 10 15.91 -14.27 6.29
C ASP A 10 15.23 -12.93 5.93
N ASP A 11 14.74 -12.84 4.70
CA ASP A 11 14.02 -11.68 4.14
C ASP A 11 12.82 -11.25 5.02
N HIS A 12 12.29 -12.19 5.81
CA HIS A 12 11.13 -11.99 6.67
C HIS A 12 11.45 -11.17 7.92
N SER A 13 12.61 -11.40 8.55
CA SER A 13 13.03 -10.55 9.67
C SER A 13 13.30 -9.13 9.17
N VAL A 14 13.86 -8.96 7.97
CA VAL A 14 14.07 -7.63 7.38
C VAL A 14 12.75 -6.88 7.23
N GLN A 15 11.67 -7.48 6.73
CA GLN A 15 10.38 -6.78 6.54
C GLN A 15 9.72 -6.35 7.86
N LEU A 16 9.87 -7.12 8.94
CA LEU A 16 9.39 -6.74 10.28
C LEU A 16 10.29 -5.69 10.95
N TYR A 17 11.62 -5.78 10.79
CA TYR A 17 12.55 -4.72 11.20
C TYR A 17 12.36 -3.43 10.41
N THR A 18 11.99 -3.54 9.14
CA THR A 18 11.61 -2.45 8.23
C THR A 18 10.38 -1.75 8.81
N GLU A 19 9.33 -2.46 9.20
CA GLU A 19 8.14 -1.84 9.82
C GLU A 19 8.43 -1.09 11.14
N MET A 20 9.42 -1.52 11.93
CA MET A 20 9.85 -0.78 13.13
C MET A 20 10.65 0.50 12.80
N LEU A 21 11.19 0.62 11.59
CA LEU A 21 11.94 1.77 11.09
C LEU A 21 11.06 2.77 10.32
N PHE A 22 9.89 2.36 9.82
CA PHE A 22 8.97 3.25 9.12
C PHE A 22 7.84 3.70 10.06
N PRO A 23 7.69 5.01 10.33
CA PRO A 23 6.61 5.54 11.15
C PRO A 23 5.24 5.21 10.54
N LYS A 24 4.16 5.49 11.30
CA LYS A 24 2.77 5.42 10.80
C LYS A 24 2.69 5.93 9.36
N GLN A 25 1.93 5.24 8.51
CA GLN A 25 1.83 5.58 7.09
C GLN A 25 1.43 7.03 6.85
N LEU A 26 0.62 7.64 7.72
CA LEU A 26 0.36 9.08 7.77
C LEU A 26 0.03 9.54 9.19
N ASP A 27 0.58 10.69 9.60
CA ASP A 27 0.10 11.40 10.78
C ASP A 27 -1.23 12.12 10.48
N PRO A 28 -2.14 12.26 11.46
CA PRO A 28 -3.37 13.02 11.26
C PRO A 28 -3.02 14.50 11.02
N VAL A 29 -3.41 15.03 9.85
CA VAL A 29 -3.16 16.43 9.48
C VAL A 29 -4.35 17.30 9.85
N PRO A 30 -4.19 18.35 10.69
CA PRO A 30 -5.21 19.38 10.85
C PRO A 30 -5.38 20.14 9.53
N ASN A 31 -6.62 20.30 9.06
CA ASN A 31 -6.97 20.91 7.76
C ASN A 31 -6.46 20.13 6.54
N HIS A 32 -6.71 18.82 6.50
CA HIS A 32 -6.46 18.00 5.32
C HIS A 32 -7.17 18.59 4.08
N PRO A 33 -6.49 18.81 2.94
CA PRO A 33 -7.07 19.49 1.77
C PRO A 33 -8.28 18.77 1.18
N ILE A 34 -8.34 17.45 1.39
CA ILE A 34 -9.43 16.58 0.93
C ILE A 34 -10.12 15.89 2.12
N ASP A 35 -11.45 15.85 2.14
CA ASP A 35 -12.20 15.10 3.15
C ASP A 35 -12.27 13.59 2.84
N GLN A 36 -12.88 12.82 3.74
CA GLN A 36 -12.95 11.36 3.62
C GLN A 36 -13.86 10.90 2.48
N ASP A 37 -14.99 11.58 2.26
CA ASP A 37 -15.95 11.21 1.21
C ASP A 37 -15.36 11.42 -0.19
N MET A 38 -14.71 12.57 -0.40
CA MET A 38 -14.01 12.86 -1.65
C MET A 38 -12.83 11.90 -1.85
N ARG A 39 -12.04 11.62 -0.81
CA ARG A 39 -10.96 10.64 -0.89
C ARG A 39 -11.49 9.28 -1.31
N ALA A 40 -12.52 8.75 -0.64
CA ALA A 40 -13.09 7.45 -0.95
C ALA A 40 -13.58 7.37 -2.40
N SER A 41 -14.24 8.42 -2.91
CA SER A 41 -14.68 8.49 -4.31
C SER A 41 -13.52 8.49 -5.31
N LEU A 42 -12.42 9.19 -5.00
CA LEU A 42 -11.22 9.21 -5.83
C LEU A 42 -10.51 7.86 -5.81
N ILE A 43 -10.35 7.24 -4.64
CA ILE A 43 -9.71 5.93 -4.53
C ILE A 43 -10.55 4.84 -5.22
N ASP A 44 -11.88 4.87 -5.11
CA ASP A 44 -12.74 3.95 -5.85
C ASP A 44 -12.54 4.08 -7.37
N THR A 45 -12.47 5.32 -7.87
CA THR A 45 -12.15 5.60 -9.28
C THR A 45 -10.76 5.08 -9.65
N MET A 46 -9.76 5.31 -8.80
CA MET A 46 -8.39 4.82 -8.98
C MET A 46 -8.33 3.29 -9.05
N MET A 47 -9.10 2.58 -8.21
CA MET A 47 -9.20 1.12 -8.23
C MET A 47 -9.77 0.60 -9.55
N VAL A 48 -10.78 1.29 -10.13
CA VAL A 48 -11.30 0.97 -11.46
C VAL A 48 -10.20 1.14 -12.52
N SER A 49 -9.47 2.26 -12.49
CA SER A 49 -8.35 2.51 -13.41
C SER A 49 -7.24 1.46 -13.26
N ALA A 50 -6.85 1.11 -12.04
CA ALA A 50 -5.83 0.08 -11.78
C ALA A 50 -6.23 -1.30 -12.32
N ARG A 51 -7.51 -1.69 -12.17
CA ARG A 51 -8.06 -2.95 -12.71
C ARG A 51 -8.13 -2.98 -14.23
N ALA A 52 -8.19 -1.83 -14.89
CA ALA A 52 -8.10 -1.74 -16.34
C ALA A 52 -6.66 -1.92 -16.85
N THR A 53 -5.66 -1.89 -15.97
CA THR A 53 -4.26 -2.14 -16.30
C THR A 53 -3.87 -3.60 -16.11
N PRO A 54 -2.76 -4.07 -16.74
CA PRO A 54 -2.17 -5.36 -16.42
C PRO A 54 -1.57 -5.47 -15.01
N TYR A 55 -1.55 -4.37 -14.24
CA TYR A 55 -0.79 -4.22 -12.99
C TYR A 55 -1.69 -3.76 -11.81
N PRO A 56 -2.80 -4.47 -11.51
CA PRO A 56 -3.72 -4.04 -10.47
C PRO A 56 -3.09 -3.99 -9.07
N GLY A 57 -1.95 -4.66 -8.85
CA GLY A 57 -1.22 -4.65 -7.58
C GLY A 57 -0.66 -3.27 -7.19
N ALA A 58 -0.39 -2.41 -8.17
CA ALA A 58 0.16 -1.07 -7.96
C ALA A 58 -0.77 -0.15 -7.15
N ILE A 59 -2.05 -0.50 -7.02
CA ILE A 59 -3.05 0.33 -6.34
C ILE A 59 -2.68 0.63 -4.89
N HIS A 60 -2.03 -0.30 -4.19
CA HIS A 60 -1.64 -0.11 -2.78
C HIS A 60 -0.56 0.96 -2.62
N LEU A 61 0.44 0.95 -3.51
CA LEU A 61 1.46 2.00 -3.55
C LEU A 61 0.88 3.32 -4.08
N ALA A 62 -0.02 3.28 -5.06
CA ALA A 62 -0.67 4.47 -5.61
C ALA A 62 -1.48 5.24 -4.55
N VAL A 63 -2.27 4.54 -3.73
CA VAL A 63 -3.01 5.15 -2.62
C VAL A 63 -2.05 5.73 -1.57
N LEU A 64 -0.94 5.05 -1.28
CA LEU A 64 0.07 5.57 -0.37
C LEU A 64 0.69 6.88 -0.88
N ILE A 65 1.07 6.94 -2.17
CA ILE A 65 1.61 8.15 -2.79
C ILE A 65 0.58 9.28 -2.75
N PHE A 66 -0.67 8.98 -3.10
CA PHE A 66 -1.77 9.94 -3.07
C PHE A 66 -1.98 10.53 -1.67
N ASP A 67 -2.05 9.68 -0.65
CA ASP A 67 -2.24 10.12 0.72
C ASP A 67 -1.02 10.92 1.20
N GLN A 68 0.21 10.47 0.92
CA GLN A 68 1.43 11.19 1.30
C GLN A 68 1.50 12.59 0.68
N TYR A 69 1.06 12.76 -0.57
CA TYR A 69 0.99 14.09 -1.19
C TYR A 69 0.08 15.04 -0.40
N PHE A 70 -1.16 14.64 -0.12
CA PHE A 70 -2.10 15.48 0.61
C PHE A 70 -1.78 15.61 2.09
N GLY A 71 -1.12 14.61 2.68
CA GLY A 71 -0.69 14.59 4.06
C GLY A 71 0.51 15.51 4.33
N ASN A 72 1.42 15.62 3.38
CA ASN A 72 2.62 16.47 3.50
C ASN A 72 2.48 17.83 2.80
N PHE A 73 1.32 18.11 2.19
CA PHE A 73 1.10 19.38 1.51
C PHE A 73 1.15 20.55 2.52
N GLN A 74 2.25 21.30 2.47
CA GLN A 74 2.41 22.56 3.17
C GLN A 74 2.31 23.69 2.14
N PRO A 75 1.21 24.45 2.11
CA PRO A 75 1.10 25.55 1.16
C PRO A 75 2.18 26.59 1.48
N ALA A 76 3.11 26.82 0.55
CA ALA A 76 3.81 28.08 0.49
C ALA A 76 2.78 29.19 0.21
N GLU A 77 3.02 30.43 0.68
CA GLU A 77 2.07 31.53 0.49
C GLU A 77 1.67 31.69 -0.99
N GLY A 78 0.41 31.32 -1.30
CA GLY A 78 -0.20 31.47 -2.62
C GLY A 78 -0.17 30.25 -3.54
N GLU A 79 0.41 29.12 -3.12
CA GLU A 79 0.48 27.91 -3.96
C GLU A 79 -0.74 27.01 -3.74
N ALA A 80 -1.45 26.69 -4.83
CA ALA A 80 -2.57 25.75 -4.81
C ALA A 80 -2.07 24.33 -5.00
N TYR A 81 -2.63 23.36 -4.27
CA TYR A 81 -2.35 21.94 -4.52
C TYR A 81 -2.88 21.52 -5.91
N LEU A 82 -2.25 20.48 -6.48
CA LEU A 82 -2.66 19.88 -7.74
C LEU A 82 -4.09 19.34 -7.65
N GLN A 83 -4.86 19.42 -8.74
CA GLN A 83 -6.23 18.91 -8.74
C GLN A 83 -6.28 17.44 -8.27
N PRO A 84 -7.19 17.04 -7.36
CA PRO A 84 -7.16 15.70 -6.77
C PRO A 84 -7.24 14.55 -7.77
N GLN A 85 -7.97 14.73 -8.87
CA GLN A 85 -8.02 13.75 -9.97
C GLN A 85 -6.65 13.60 -10.66
N THR A 86 -5.93 14.71 -10.86
CA THR A 86 -4.58 14.69 -11.41
C THR A 86 -3.61 13.98 -10.47
N VAL A 87 -3.67 14.25 -9.16
CA VAL A 87 -2.84 13.53 -8.18
C VAL A 87 -3.14 12.03 -8.21
N MET A 88 -4.42 11.66 -8.30
CA MET A 88 -4.85 10.27 -8.42
C MET A 88 -4.23 9.58 -9.64
N ASP A 89 -4.34 10.18 -10.83
CA ASP A 89 -3.81 9.62 -12.07
C ASP A 89 -2.27 9.51 -12.04
N VAL A 90 -1.58 10.58 -11.61
CA VAL A 90 -0.11 10.60 -11.53
C VAL A 90 0.40 9.62 -10.46
N ALA A 91 -0.28 9.49 -9.32
CA ALA A 91 0.11 8.55 -8.27
C ALA A 91 0.05 7.09 -8.77
N LEU A 92 -1.00 6.73 -9.50
CA LEU A 92 -1.11 5.40 -10.12
C LEU A 92 -0.03 5.19 -11.19
N PHE A 93 0.24 6.20 -12.00
CA PHE A 93 1.32 6.17 -13.00
C PHE A 93 2.70 5.95 -12.35
N ILE A 94 3.03 6.69 -11.29
CA ILE A 94 4.28 6.53 -10.52
C ILE A 94 4.36 5.11 -9.93
N ALA A 95 3.29 4.63 -9.30
CA ALA A 95 3.27 3.31 -8.68
C ALA A 95 3.55 2.19 -9.69
N VAL A 96 2.91 2.24 -10.86
CA VAL A 96 3.14 1.27 -11.95
C VAL A 96 4.57 1.33 -12.46
N LYS A 97 5.14 2.54 -12.63
CA LYS A 97 6.55 2.71 -13.03
C LYS A 97 7.49 2.09 -12.01
N TYR A 98 7.22 2.30 -10.71
CA TYR A 98 8.08 1.87 -9.63
C TYR A 98 8.06 0.35 -9.43
N GLU A 99 6.87 -0.28 -9.36
CA GLU A 99 6.77 -1.72 -9.09
C GLU A 99 7.08 -2.60 -10.30
N TYR A 100 6.78 -2.14 -11.51
CA TYR A 100 6.82 -2.98 -12.72
C TYR A 100 7.85 -2.53 -13.77
N GLY A 101 8.64 -1.50 -13.49
CA GLY A 101 9.93 -1.26 -14.14
C GLY A 101 9.89 -0.78 -15.59
N GLY A 102 9.05 0.18 -15.96
CA GLY A 102 9.19 0.81 -17.27
C GLY A 102 8.19 1.92 -17.63
N THR A 103 8.69 2.97 -18.29
CA THR A 103 7.88 4.06 -18.88
C THR A 103 6.92 3.55 -19.96
N GLY A 104 7.28 2.51 -20.72
CA GLY A 104 6.41 1.92 -21.75
C GLY A 104 5.18 1.20 -21.19
N MET A 105 5.25 0.71 -19.95
CA MET A 105 4.15 0.00 -19.29
C MET A 105 3.16 0.98 -18.65
N ALA A 106 3.68 2.09 -18.13
CA ALA A 106 2.88 3.19 -17.60
C ALA A 106 2.30 4.09 -18.71
N GLN A 107 2.75 3.94 -19.96
CA GLN A 107 2.33 4.79 -21.08
C GLN A 107 0.82 4.76 -21.34
N ALA A 108 0.14 3.67 -21.00
CA ALA A 108 -1.32 3.55 -21.07
C ALA A 108 -2.05 4.41 -20.02
N LEU A 109 -1.36 4.78 -18.94
CA LEU A 109 -1.81 5.69 -17.88
C LEU A 109 -1.24 7.11 -18.06
N SER A 110 -0.42 7.33 -19.08
CA SER A 110 0.20 8.63 -19.30
C SER A 110 -0.88 9.67 -19.52
N ILE A 111 -0.84 10.69 -18.68
CA ILE A 111 -1.70 11.85 -18.82
C ILE A 111 -1.03 12.64 -19.94
N HIS A 112 -1.60 12.63 -21.15
CA HIS A 112 -1.01 13.23 -22.37
C HIS A 112 -0.84 14.78 -22.33
N ASN A 113 -0.56 15.34 -21.15
CA ASN A 113 -0.28 16.73 -20.89
C ASN A 113 1.23 16.98 -20.98
N SER A 114 1.60 18.18 -21.42
CA SER A 114 2.99 18.65 -21.46
C SER A 114 3.68 18.65 -20.09
N ASP A 115 2.89 18.68 -19.02
CA ASP A 115 3.36 18.97 -17.66
C ASP A 115 3.46 17.68 -16.81
N GLU A 116 3.29 16.50 -17.41
CA GLU A 116 3.30 15.19 -16.71
C GLU A 116 4.54 15.02 -15.81
N LEU A 117 5.72 15.37 -16.34
CA LEU A 117 6.97 15.31 -15.59
C LEU A 117 6.99 16.27 -14.39
N GLU A 118 6.49 17.50 -14.57
CA GLU A 118 6.46 18.49 -13.48
C GLU A 118 5.54 18.03 -12.35
N MET A 119 4.39 17.44 -12.70
CA MET A 119 3.46 16.87 -11.72
C MET A 119 4.05 15.67 -10.99
N GLU A 120 4.77 14.77 -11.69
CA GLU A 120 5.49 13.67 -11.04
C GLU A 120 6.52 14.19 -10.02
N LEU A 121 7.33 15.16 -10.42
CA LEU A 121 8.36 15.76 -9.57
C LEU A 121 7.75 16.46 -8.35
N ALA A 122 6.64 17.18 -8.53
CA ALA A 122 5.94 17.86 -7.45
C ALA A 122 5.37 16.85 -6.43
N ILE A 123 4.77 15.75 -6.91
CA ILE A 123 4.22 14.71 -6.03
C ILE A 123 5.33 14.00 -5.28
N LEU A 124 6.37 13.50 -5.97
CA LEU A 124 7.48 12.79 -5.34
C LEU A 124 8.28 13.68 -4.38
N GLY A 125 8.45 14.95 -4.73
CA GLY A 125 9.12 15.94 -3.89
C GLY A 125 8.38 16.24 -2.59
N SER A 126 7.05 16.07 -2.53
CA SER A 126 6.26 16.36 -1.33
C SER A 126 6.53 15.42 -0.14
N PHE A 127 7.11 14.24 -0.38
CA PHE A 127 7.42 13.24 0.66
C PHE A 127 8.86 12.73 0.55
N ASP A 128 9.77 13.56 0.06
CA ASP A 128 11.21 13.25 -0.07
C ASP A 128 11.48 11.95 -0.84
N TRP A 129 10.65 11.64 -1.85
CA TRP A 129 10.83 10.49 -2.74
C TRP A 129 10.79 9.12 -2.02
N SER A 130 10.20 9.06 -0.83
CA SER A 130 10.16 7.88 0.05
C SER A 130 9.14 6.81 -0.40
N LEU A 131 9.39 6.19 -1.55
CA LEU A 131 8.56 5.12 -2.12
C LEU A 131 8.81 3.73 -1.51
N SER A 132 9.85 3.56 -0.69
CA SER A 132 10.24 2.27 -0.10
C SER A 132 9.43 1.88 1.13
N SER A 133 8.39 2.64 1.46
CA SER A 133 7.52 2.35 2.60
C SER A 133 6.73 1.05 2.34
N PRO A 134 6.71 0.10 3.29
CA PRO A 134 6.02 -1.16 3.08
C PRO A 134 4.50 -0.95 2.98
N THR A 135 3.85 -1.69 2.08
CA THR A 135 2.39 -1.63 1.90
C THR A 135 1.70 -2.80 2.61
N THR A 136 0.42 -2.64 2.94
CA THR A 136 -0.42 -3.72 3.50
C THR A 136 -0.39 -4.96 2.61
N LYS A 137 -0.35 -4.76 1.30
CA LYS A 137 -0.22 -5.83 0.31
C LYS A 137 1.00 -6.71 0.53
N MET A 138 2.17 -6.14 0.81
CA MET A 138 3.37 -6.93 1.06
C MET A 138 3.17 -7.89 2.24
N PHE A 139 2.55 -7.40 3.32
CA PHE A 139 2.25 -8.23 4.49
C PHE A 139 1.18 -9.27 4.21
N VAL A 140 0.10 -8.93 3.49
CA VAL A 140 -0.92 -9.92 3.09
C VAL A 140 -0.33 -11.03 2.22
N ASP A 141 0.49 -10.68 1.24
CA ASP A 141 1.17 -11.66 0.40
C ASP A 141 2.07 -12.57 1.24
N LEU A 142 2.81 -12.01 2.21
CA LEU A 142 3.60 -12.78 3.17
C LEU A 142 2.73 -13.72 4.01
N PHE A 143 1.65 -13.22 4.61
CA PHE A 143 0.71 -14.00 5.42
C PHE A 143 0.13 -15.20 4.67
N LEU A 144 -0.27 -14.98 3.42
CA LEU A 144 -0.87 -16.00 2.58
C LEU A 144 0.19 -16.99 2.06
N CYS A 145 1.44 -16.55 1.88
CA CYS A 145 2.55 -17.40 1.48
C CYS A 145 2.95 -18.39 2.59
N VAL A 146 3.01 -17.94 3.85
CA VAL A 146 3.42 -18.79 4.98
C VAL A 146 2.29 -19.63 5.59
N ASN A 147 1.04 -19.41 5.14
CA ASN A 147 -0.12 -20.14 5.65
C ASN A 147 -0.44 -21.35 4.76
N ASP A 148 0.12 -22.51 5.10
CA ASP A 148 -0.11 -23.78 4.41
C ASP A 148 -1.59 -24.22 4.37
N GLN A 149 -2.43 -23.66 5.25
CA GLN A 149 -3.86 -23.95 5.32
C GLN A 149 -4.72 -22.92 4.58
N ALA A 150 -4.11 -21.91 3.95
CA ALA A 150 -4.84 -20.92 3.18
C ALA A 150 -5.27 -21.50 1.83
N ASP A 151 -6.54 -21.89 1.73
CA ASP A 151 -7.17 -22.20 0.46
C ASP A 151 -7.38 -20.93 -0.39
N ASP A 152 -7.74 -21.13 -1.66
CA ASP A 152 -7.93 -20.02 -2.59
C ASP A 152 -9.05 -19.07 -2.13
N THR A 153 -10.08 -19.59 -1.46
CA THR A 153 -11.20 -18.79 -0.98
C THR A 153 -10.76 -17.82 0.12
N LEU A 154 -9.93 -18.29 1.06
CA LEU A 154 -9.33 -17.46 2.10
C LEU A 154 -8.41 -16.42 1.49
N LYS A 155 -7.58 -16.79 0.51
CA LYS A 155 -6.68 -15.86 -0.20
C LYS A 155 -7.48 -14.74 -0.88
N PHE A 156 -8.50 -15.10 -1.67
CA PHE A 156 -9.34 -14.12 -2.35
C PHE A 156 -10.05 -13.19 -1.38
N LEU A 157 -10.63 -13.72 -0.30
CA LEU A 157 -11.33 -12.90 0.68
C LEU A 157 -10.38 -11.97 1.45
N CYS A 158 -9.19 -12.45 1.81
CA CYS A 158 -8.17 -11.64 2.46
C CYS A 158 -7.73 -10.47 1.56
N CYS A 159 -7.41 -10.75 0.29
CA CYS A 159 -7.05 -9.72 -0.68
C CYS A 159 -8.20 -8.75 -0.94
N TYR A 160 -9.44 -9.24 -0.99
CA TYR A 160 -10.62 -8.39 -1.15
C TYR A 160 -10.81 -7.42 0.03
N LEU A 161 -10.70 -7.91 1.26
CA LEU A 161 -10.81 -7.07 2.47
C LEU A 161 -9.67 -6.06 2.55
N MET A 162 -8.47 -6.45 2.12
CA MET A 162 -7.32 -5.56 2.00
C MET A 162 -7.60 -4.44 0.98
N ASP A 163 -8.09 -4.76 -0.22
CA ASP A 163 -8.43 -3.77 -1.23
C ASP A 163 -9.55 -2.83 -0.75
N LEU A 164 -10.58 -3.36 -0.09
CA LEU A 164 -11.65 -2.55 0.50
C LEU A 164 -11.13 -1.57 1.56
N SER A 165 -10.11 -1.96 2.33
CA SER A 165 -9.55 -1.11 3.38
C SER A 165 -8.92 0.18 2.85
N LEU A 166 -8.56 0.24 1.56
CA LEU A 166 -8.02 1.46 0.93
C LEU A 166 -9.02 2.62 0.92
N LEU A 167 -10.33 2.32 0.88
CA LEU A 167 -11.38 3.33 0.85
C LEU A 167 -11.47 4.08 2.19
N ASP A 168 -11.11 3.45 3.30
CA ASP A 168 -11.15 4.03 4.64
C ASP A 168 -9.78 4.64 5.01
N ARG A 169 -9.75 5.96 5.22
CA ARG A 169 -8.52 6.65 5.63
C ARG A 169 -8.02 6.16 6.98
N ASP A 170 -8.90 5.79 7.90
CA ASP A 170 -8.51 5.29 9.21
C ASP A 170 -7.75 3.97 9.09
N CYS A 171 -8.03 3.16 8.06
CA CYS A 171 -7.26 1.97 7.73
C CYS A 171 -5.88 2.34 7.16
N SER A 172 -5.81 3.27 6.21
CA SER A 172 -4.55 3.73 5.62
C SER A 172 -3.59 4.39 6.61
N GLN A 173 -4.07 4.86 7.77
CA GLN A 173 -3.24 5.39 8.87
C GLN A 173 -2.74 4.33 9.86
N ARG A 174 -3.19 3.07 9.74
CA ARG A 174 -2.71 1.97 10.60
C ARG A 174 -1.35 1.47 10.12
N TYR A 175 -0.70 0.67 10.94
CA TYR A 175 0.47 -0.08 10.54
C TYR A 175 0.08 -1.14 9.50
N PRO A 176 0.78 -1.23 8.36
CA PRO A 176 0.52 -2.20 7.31
C PRO A 176 0.37 -3.65 7.80
N SER A 177 1.22 -4.12 8.73
CA SER A 177 1.13 -5.49 9.24
C SER A 177 -0.10 -5.71 10.12
N ILE A 178 -0.48 -4.72 10.93
CA ILE A 178 -1.67 -4.79 11.76
C ILE A 178 -2.92 -4.85 10.89
N LEU A 179 -2.98 -4.01 9.85
CA LEU A 179 -4.10 -4.01 8.91
C LEU A 179 -4.17 -5.35 8.15
N ALA A 180 -3.04 -5.84 7.66
CA ALA A 180 -2.96 -7.13 6.98
C ALA A 180 -3.38 -8.30 7.90
N ALA A 181 -2.94 -8.31 9.16
CA ALA A 181 -3.38 -9.28 10.16
C ALA A 181 -4.89 -9.20 10.42
N ALA A 182 -5.45 -7.99 10.47
CA ALA A 182 -6.88 -7.78 10.63
C ALA A 182 -7.68 -8.30 9.43
N CYS A 183 -7.24 -8.07 8.20
CA CYS A 183 -7.84 -8.63 6.99
C CYS A 183 -7.82 -10.16 7.01
N ALA A 184 -6.68 -10.77 7.35
CA ALA A 184 -6.56 -12.23 7.45
C ALA A 184 -7.46 -12.81 8.54
N PHE A 185 -7.51 -12.17 9.72
CA PHE A 185 -8.39 -12.56 10.81
C PHE A 185 -9.86 -12.49 10.40
N LEU A 186 -10.28 -11.39 9.78
CA LEU A 186 -11.65 -11.16 9.37
C LEU A 186 -12.08 -12.15 8.27
N ALA A 187 -11.19 -12.43 7.31
CA ALA A 187 -11.43 -13.43 6.27
C ALA A 187 -11.67 -14.84 6.88
N GLN A 188 -10.81 -15.26 7.81
CA GLN A 188 -10.97 -16.54 8.52
C GLN A 188 -12.28 -16.57 9.33
N PHE A 189 -12.60 -15.48 10.01
CA PHE A 189 -13.83 -15.37 10.79
C PHE A 189 -15.09 -15.44 9.92
N MET A 190 -15.10 -14.78 8.76
CA MET A 190 -16.23 -14.80 7.83
C MET A 190 -16.45 -16.19 7.21
N LEU A 191 -15.38 -16.92 6.90
CA LEU A 191 -15.48 -18.28 6.34
C LEU A 191 -15.80 -19.33 7.41
N HIS A 192 -15.34 -19.12 8.63
CA HIS A 192 -15.49 -20.06 9.74
C HIS A 192 -15.92 -19.36 11.04
N PRO A 193 -17.15 -18.81 11.12
CA PRO A 193 -17.61 -17.99 12.25
C PRO A 193 -17.71 -18.74 13.60
N GLY A 194 -17.55 -20.06 13.61
CA GLY A 194 -17.48 -20.90 14.82
C GLY A 194 -16.09 -21.41 15.19
N ALA A 195 -15.09 -21.23 14.31
CA ALA A 195 -13.71 -21.56 14.60
C ALA A 195 -13.00 -20.33 15.19
N LYS A 196 -12.07 -20.53 16.13
CA LYS A 196 -11.19 -19.45 16.56
C LYS A 196 -10.26 -19.11 15.39
N PRO A 197 -10.30 -17.89 14.81
CA PRO A 197 -9.37 -17.51 13.77
C PRO A 197 -7.95 -17.69 14.32
N GLN A 198 -7.10 -18.35 13.54
CA GLN A 198 -5.73 -18.55 13.94
C GLN A 198 -5.01 -17.21 13.84
N ALA A 199 -4.39 -16.80 14.94
CA ALA A 199 -3.32 -15.82 14.84
C ALA A 199 -2.21 -16.50 14.01
N VAL A 200 -2.10 -16.11 12.74
CA VAL A 200 -1.12 -16.66 11.77
C VAL A 200 0.31 -16.58 12.33
N PHE A 201 0.53 -15.74 13.34
CA PHE A 201 1.81 -15.55 14.02
C PHE A 201 2.14 -16.49 15.19
N LYS A 202 1.30 -17.48 15.53
CA LYS A 202 1.55 -18.29 16.74
C LYS A 202 2.86 -19.09 16.73
N ASN A 203 3.43 -19.42 15.57
CA ASN A 203 4.54 -20.39 15.50
C ASN A 203 5.84 -19.91 14.84
N HIS A 204 5.91 -18.72 14.23
CA HIS A 204 7.13 -18.25 13.54
C HIS A 204 7.69 -16.90 14.02
N MET A 205 7.05 -16.21 14.95
CA MET A 205 7.53 -14.91 15.46
C MET A 205 7.76 -14.83 16.98
N LEU A 206 7.45 -15.88 17.75
CA LEU A 206 7.72 -15.93 19.20
C LEU A 206 9.18 -16.30 19.54
N LEU A 207 10.15 -15.74 18.81
CA LEU A 207 11.56 -15.79 19.21
C LEU A 207 12.20 -14.42 19.49
N THR A 208 11.45 -13.32 19.45
CA THR A 208 11.98 -12.02 19.91
C THR A 208 10.89 -11.09 20.46
N LEU A 209 10.32 -11.46 21.60
CA LEU A 209 9.86 -10.53 22.63
C LEU A 209 10.44 -10.96 23.98
#